data_AF-A0AAD5TN78-F1
#
_entry.id   AF-A0AAD5TN78-F1
#
_cell.length_a   1.000
_cell.length_b   1.000
_cell.length_c   1.000
_cell.angle_alpha   90.00
_cell.angle_beta   90.00
_cell.angle_gamma   90.00
#
_symmetry.space_group_name_H-M   'P 1'
#
loop_
_entity.id
_entity.type
_entity.pdbx_description
1 polymer ?
#
loop_
_entity_poly.entity_id
_entity_poly.type
_entity_poly.pdbx_seq_one_letter_code
_entity_poly.pdbx_strand_id
1 'polypeptide(L)'
;MPSAPAPDHPFGTLTNLSCASVGTKILFATDDFFSPAENFLSPAPPVFDPSTFTAFGKEMDGWETRRKRTLGHDWCLIKLGLPGSIVGFEIDTAFFTGNQTPGISVQAAELAGDLRLTRVGAIGSACSPAELEAAERVGSERWEEVVPYTKLGPGYEEERYHFVKVDAAAAGKRFTHLRVNYWPDGGVARFRTYGLVSKDWKSVQPDQIVDLAHVENGGRAVSFSNAHYGHPRNLIAPGRSLTMAGGWETARNPDRPKTYVCDAVTGQLIIPGKHWAILELGHCGTITSIEIDTHLFKGNFPESAIVEGAVITDAALAETNSDAVVWSTLVPRTKLGPHAQVNFDVSSTSPVTHVRVTMFPDGGISRVRVLGRISSGVNVA
;
A
#
# COMPACT_ATOMS: atom_id res chain seq x y z
N MET A 1 -13.75 8.97 -10.84
CA MET A 1 -13.08 9.88 -9.88
C MET A 1 -12.52 8.97 -8.79
N PRO A 2 -11.21 8.94 -8.49
CA PRO A 2 -10.80 8.24 -7.28
C PRO A 2 -11.35 9.03 -6.10
N SER A 3 -12.32 8.44 -5.42
CA SER A 3 -12.87 8.93 -4.17
C SER A 3 -11.75 9.07 -3.15
N ALA A 4 -11.86 10.08 -2.27
CA ALA A 4 -11.12 10.06 -1.01
C ALA A 4 -11.30 8.67 -0.36
N PRO A 5 -10.29 8.15 0.37
CA PRO A 5 -10.47 6.90 1.11
C PRO A 5 -11.77 7.00 1.90
N ALA A 6 -12.60 5.95 1.83
CA ALA A 6 -13.85 5.92 2.58
C ALA A 6 -13.54 6.27 4.06
N PRO A 7 -14.25 7.25 4.66
CA PRO A 7 -13.89 7.83 5.96
C PRO A 7 -13.78 6.81 7.11
N ASP A 8 -14.26 5.58 6.91
CA ASP A 8 -14.24 4.49 7.90
C ASP A 8 -13.43 3.25 7.48
N HIS A 9 -12.46 3.37 6.56
CA HIS A 9 -11.64 2.23 6.17
C HIS A 9 -10.81 1.71 7.37
N PRO A 10 -11.09 0.52 7.92
CA PRO A 10 -10.56 0.09 9.23
C PRO A 10 -9.05 -0.17 9.22
N PHE A 11 -8.44 -0.25 8.03
CA PHE A 11 -7.02 -0.46 7.83
C PHE A 11 -6.32 0.74 7.15
N GLY A 12 -6.88 1.95 7.27
CA GLY A 12 -6.44 3.16 6.55
C GLY A 12 -4.96 3.56 6.76
N THR A 13 -4.34 3.15 7.86
CA THR A 13 -2.92 3.43 8.20
C THR A 13 -2.01 2.21 8.03
N LEU A 14 -2.54 1.10 7.48
CA LEU A 14 -1.80 -0.14 7.26
C LEU A 14 -1.37 -0.29 5.80
N THR A 15 -0.34 -1.09 5.59
CA THR A 15 0.23 -1.35 4.27
C THR A 15 -0.54 -2.49 3.59
N ASN A 16 -0.86 -2.33 2.30
CA ASN A 16 -1.37 -3.42 1.48
C ASN A 16 -0.19 -4.34 1.06
N LEU A 17 -0.03 -5.45 1.77
CA LEU A 17 1.04 -6.44 1.61
C LEU A 17 0.91 -7.27 0.33
N SER A 18 -0.30 -7.36 -0.25
CA SER A 18 -0.59 -8.15 -1.45
C SER A 18 -0.67 -7.30 -2.72
N CYS A 19 -0.27 -6.02 -2.69
CA CYS A 19 -0.36 -5.19 -3.87
C CYS A 19 0.61 -5.66 -4.98
N ALA A 20 0.17 -5.65 -6.24
CA ALA A 20 1.02 -6.02 -7.37
C ALA A 20 2.26 -5.10 -7.51
N SER A 21 2.16 -3.83 -7.13
CA SER A 21 3.26 -2.85 -7.26
C SER A 21 4.43 -3.09 -6.31
N VAL A 22 4.25 -3.90 -5.26
CA VAL A 22 5.30 -4.30 -4.31
C VAL A 22 5.84 -5.70 -4.61
N GLY A 23 5.61 -6.21 -5.83
CA GLY A 23 6.15 -7.49 -6.29
C GLY A 23 5.38 -8.72 -5.85
N THR A 24 4.14 -8.57 -5.38
CA THR A 24 3.25 -9.71 -5.08
C THR A 24 2.99 -10.52 -6.34
N LYS A 25 2.97 -11.85 -6.21
CA LYS A 25 2.77 -12.76 -7.34
C LYS A 25 1.69 -13.79 -7.04
N ILE A 26 0.85 -14.06 -8.02
CA ILE A 26 0.03 -15.27 -8.03
C ILE A 26 0.91 -16.42 -8.53
N LEU A 27 1.09 -17.43 -7.69
CA LEU A 27 1.91 -18.61 -7.98
C LEU A 27 1.10 -19.72 -8.63
N PHE A 28 -0.20 -19.78 -8.32
CA PHE A 28 -1.13 -20.79 -8.81
C PHE A 28 -2.55 -20.22 -8.78
N ALA A 29 -3.39 -20.62 -9.72
CA ALA A 29 -4.83 -20.42 -9.72
C ALA A 29 -5.48 -21.64 -10.39
N THR A 30 -6.59 -22.13 -9.86
CA THR A 30 -7.29 -23.27 -10.46
C THR A 30 -7.87 -22.94 -11.84
N ASP A 31 -8.37 -21.72 -12.01
CA ASP A 31 -9.05 -21.26 -13.22
C ASP A 31 -8.88 -19.75 -13.39
N ASP A 32 -8.65 -19.30 -14.63
CA ASP A 32 -8.52 -17.88 -15.02
C ASP A 32 -9.38 -17.60 -16.26
N PHE A 33 -10.51 -18.29 -16.40
CA PHE A 33 -11.21 -18.35 -17.68
C PHE A 33 -11.83 -17.01 -18.11
N PHE A 34 -12.51 -16.30 -17.21
CA PHE A 34 -13.15 -15.02 -17.55
C PHE A 34 -12.21 -13.84 -17.28
N SER A 35 -11.44 -13.89 -16.20
CA SER A 35 -10.45 -12.86 -15.90
C SER A 35 -9.35 -13.38 -14.98
N PRO A 36 -8.04 -13.15 -15.26
CA PRO A 36 -6.94 -13.71 -14.47
C PRO A 36 -6.81 -13.20 -13.03
N ALA A 37 -6.33 -14.06 -12.13
CA ALA A 37 -6.16 -13.76 -10.71
C ALA A 37 -5.22 -12.57 -10.40
N GLU A 38 -4.30 -12.22 -11.30
CA GLU A 38 -3.45 -11.04 -11.16
C GLU A 38 -4.25 -9.74 -11.01
N ASN A 39 -5.40 -9.65 -11.66
CA ASN A 39 -6.20 -8.43 -11.72
C ASN A 39 -6.69 -8.00 -10.34
N PHE A 40 -7.04 -8.94 -9.46
CA PHE A 40 -7.53 -8.56 -8.13
C PHE A 40 -6.45 -8.04 -7.18
N LEU A 41 -5.16 -8.11 -7.56
CA LEU A 41 -4.02 -7.54 -6.83
C LEU A 41 -3.69 -6.11 -7.30
N SER A 42 -4.41 -5.62 -8.32
CA SER A 42 -4.18 -4.32 -8.91
C SER A 42 -4.32 -3.19 -7.88
N PRO A 43 -3.40 -2.20 -7.87
CA PRO A 43 -3.51 -1.04 -7.00
C PRO A 43 -4.67 -0.12 -7.39
N ALA A 44 -5.09 -0.12 -8.66
CA ALA A 44 -6.12 0.76 -9.16
C ALA A 44 -7.51 0.32 -8.68
N PRO A 45 -8.46 1.25 -8.44
CA PRO A 45 -9.86 0.89 -8.25
C PRO A 45 -10.38 0.05 -9.42
N PRO A 46 -11.29 -0.92 -9.20
CA PRO A 46 -11.96 -1.64 -10.27
C PRO A 46 -12.64 -0.71 -11.26
N VAL A 47 -12.58 -1.04 -12.55
CA VAL A 47 -13.33 -0.39 -13.62
C VAL A 47 -14.24 -1.37 -14.34
N PHE A 48 -15.36 -0.87 -14.85
CA PHE A 48 -16.29 -1.67 -15.65
C PHE A 48 -16.70 -0.90 -16.90
N ASP A 49 -16.44 -1.51 -18.05
CA ASP A 49 -16.94 -1.02 -19.34
C ASP A 49 -18.07 -1.93 -19.80
N PRO A 50 -19.34 -1.47 -19.86
CA PRO A 50 -20.47 -2.28 -20.28
C PRO A 50 -20.40 -2.73 -21.76
N SER A 51 -19.55 -2.11 -22.58
CA SER A 51 -19.41 -2.43 -24.01
C SER A 51 -18.33 -3.47 -24.32
N THR A 52 -17.39 -3.72 -23.41
CA THR A 52 -16.24 -4.60 -23.70
C THR A 52 -16.51 -6.08 -23.44
N PHE A 53 -16.12 -6.93 -24.39
CA PHE A 53 -16.22 -8.38 -24.32
C PHE A 53 -14.93 -9.00 -24.87
N THR A 54 -14.56 -10.16 -24.33
CA THR A 54 -13.45 -10.98 -24.81
C THR A 54 -14.01 -12.20 -25.56
N ALA A 55 -13.14 -13.02 -26.14
CA ALA A 55 -13.55 -14.31 -26.71
C ALA A 55 -14.16 -15.27 -25.68
N PHE A 56 -13.99 -14.99 -24.38
CA PHE A 56 -14.41 -15.85 -23.28
C PHE A 56 -15.60 -15.31 -22.50
N GLY A 57 -16.07 -14.09 -22.78
CA GLY A 57 -17.24 -13.51 -22.12
C GLY A 57 -17.12 -12.01 -21.88
N LYS A 58 -17.86 -11.52 -20.87
CA LYS A 58 -17.75 -10.13 -20.43
C LYS A 58 -16.37 -9.89 -19.84
N GLU A 59 -15.72 -8.79 -20.21
CA GLU A 59 -14.47 -8.40 -19.54
C GLU A 59 -14.79 -7.85 -18.14
N MET A 60 -14.12 -8.41 -17.13
CA MET A 60 -14.26 -8.01 -15.73
C MET A 60 -12.90 -7.64 -15.15
N ASP A 61 -12.83 -6.51 -14.45
CA ASP A 61 -11.61 -6.06 -13.75
C ASP A 61 -11.52 -6.70 -12.35
N GLY A 62 -11.12 -7.96 -12.32
CA GLY A 62 -11.01 -8.80 -11.12
C GLY A 62 -10.51 -10.21 -11.46
N TRP A 63 -10.52 -11.11 -10.50
CA TRP A 63 -10.40 -12.55 -10.78
C TRP A 63 -11.79 -13.12 -10.97
N GLU A 64 -12.04 -13.85 -12.06
CA GLU A 64 -13.31 -14.54 -12.29
C GLU A 64 -13.10 -15.91 -12.93
N THR A 65 -13.62 -16.94 -12.25
CA THR A 65 -13.51 -18.33 -12.67
C THR A 65 -14.75 -18.82 -13.43
N ARG A 66 -14.58 -19.90 -14.19
CA ARG A 66 -15.71 -20.65 -14.76
C ARG A 66 -16.66 -21.13 -13.68
N ARG A 67 -17.96 -21.08 -14.00
CA ARG A 67 -19.01 -21.75 -13.20
C ARG A 67 -18.64 -23.21 -12.95
N LYS A 68 -18.49 -23.58 -11.68
CA LYS A 68 -18.06 -24.92 -11.31
C LYS A 68 -19.27 -25.86 -11.38
N ARG A 69 -19.08 -26.96 -12.10
CA ARG A 69 -20.04 -28.07 -12.24
C ARG A 69 -19.40 -29.40 -11.85
N THR A 70 -18.37 -29.32 -11.02
CA THR A 70 -17.49 -30.39 -10.58
C THR A 70 -17.29 -30.27 -9.06
N LEU A 71 -16.74 -31.30 -8.43
CA LEU A 71 -16.46 -31.29 -7.00
C LEU A 71 -15.35 -30.29 -6.65
N GLY A 72 -15.36 -29.82 -5.40
CA GLY A 72 -14.38 -28.88 -4.88
C GLY A 72 -14.73 -27.43 -5.16
N HIS A 73 -13.71 -26.58 -5.21
CA HIS A 73 -13.84 -25.14 -5.20
C HIS A 73 -12.61 -24.49 -5.84
N ASP A 74 -12.70 -23.24 -6.27
CA ASP A 74 -11.58 -22.51 -6.87
C ASP A 74 -10.68 -21.89 -5.82
N TRP A 75 -9.38 -21.83 -6.10
CA TRP A 75 -8.41 -21.24 -5.19
C TRP A 75 -7.14 -20.79 -5.91
N CYS A 76 -6.43 -19.87 -5.28
CA CYS A 76 -5.13 -19.41 -5.75
C CYS A 76 -4.10 -19.38 -4.62
N LEU A 77 -2.82 -19.41 -5.01
CA LEU A 77 -1.68 -19.19 -4.12
C LEU A 77 -1.03 -17.87 -4.44
N ILE A 78 -0.74 -17.10 -3.40
CA ILE A 78 -0.15 -15.78 -3.49
C ILE A 78 1.17 -15.79 -2.72
N LYS A 79 2.25 -15.32 -3.34
CA LYS A 79 3.45 -14.88 -2.64
C LYS A 79 3.31 -13.39 -2.37
N LEU A 80 3.26 -13.00 -1.11
CA LEU A 80 3.22 -11.59 -0.71
C LEU A 80 4.50 -10.90 -1.18
N GLY A 81 4.34 -9.72 -1.78
CA GLY A 81 5.47 -8.85 -2.12
C GLY A 81 6.15 -8.31 -0.86
N LEU A 82 5.35 -8.10 0.19
CA LEU A 82 5.80 -7.64 1.49
C LEU A 82 5.43 -8.67 2.57
N PRO A 83 6.36 -9.54 2.99
CA PRO A 83 6.15 -10.37 4.17
C PRO A 83 5.88 -9.54 5.41
N GLY A 84 4.94 -9.97 6.25
CA GLY A 84 4.49 -9.15 7.36
C GLY A 84 3.47 -9.81 8.25
N SER A 85 3.14 -9.15 9.35
CA SER A 85 2.00 -9.54 10.17
C SER A 85 0.72 -8.98 9.57
N ILE A 86 -0.29 -9.85 9.45
CA ILE A 86 -1.57 -9.50 8.82
C ILE A 86 -2.54 -9.07 9.91
N VAL A 87 -3.22 -7.95 9.70
CA VAL A 87 -4.27 -7.44 10.59
C VAL A 87 -5.65 -7.73 10.01
N GLY A 88 -5.79 -7.68 8.69
CA GLY A 88 -7.05 -8.01 8.03
C GLY A 88 -7.00 -7.89 6.52
N PHE A 89 -8.16 -8.05 5.91
CA PHE A 89 -8.36 -8.09 4.47
C PHE A 89 -9.49 -7.17 4.05
N GLU A 90 -9.36 -6.58 2.86
CA GLU A 90 -10.46 -5.96 2.12
C GLU A 90 -10.73 -6.83 0.89
N ILE A 91 -11.99 -7.26 0.77
CA ILE A 91 -12.50 -7.99 -0.38
C ILE A 91 -13.57 -7.14 -1.04
N ASP A 92 -13.27 -6.72 -2.25
CA ASP A 92 -14.12 -5.85 -3.06
C ASP A 92 -14.75 -6.67 -4.19
N THR A 93 -16.07 -6.83 -4.18
CA THR A 93 -16.82 -7.58 -5.20
C THR A 93 -17.33 -6.69 -6.34
N ALA A 94 -16.82 -5.47 -6.50
CA ALA A 94 -17.20 -4.49 -7.53
C ALA A 94 -17.70 -5.10 -8.85
N PHE A 95 -18.89 -4.70 -9.28
CA PHE A 95 -19.47 -5.06 -10.59
C PHE A 95 -19.82 -6.55 -10.75
N PHE A 96 -19.46 -7.43 -9.80
CA PHE A 96 -19.94 -8.80 -9.73
C PHE A 96 -21.30 -8.83 -9.00
N THR A 97 -22.39 -8.52 -9.70
CA THR A 97 -23.73 -8.26 -9.13
C THR A 97 -24.66 -9.48 -9.11
N GLY A 98 -24.08 -10.68 -9.15
CA GLY A 98 -24.78 -11.97 -9.16
C GLY A 98 -23.86 -13.14 -9.51
N ASN A 99 -22.67 -12.85 -10.02
CA ASN A 99 -21.59 -13.79 -10.32
C ASN A 99 -20.38 -13.64 -9.36
N GLN A 100 -20.51 -12.87 -8.27
CA GLN A 100 -19.49 -12.84 -7.23
C GLN A 100 -19.38 -14.23 -6.59
N THR A 101 -18.20 -14.54 -6.04
CA THR A 101 -18.11 -15.77 -5.25
C THR A 101 -19.01 -15.66 -4.00
N PRO A 102 -19.83 -16.69 -3.68
CA PRO A 102 -20.72 -16.64 -2.52
C PRO A 102 -20.00 -16.42 -1.18
N GLY A 103 -18.75 -16.86 -1.09
CA GLY A 103 -17.92 -16.66 0.08
C GLY A 103 -16.47 -17.04 -0.18
N ILE A 104 -15.59 -16.60 0.73
CA ILE A 104 -14.16 -16.91 0.68
C ILE A 104 -13.65 -17.44 2.03
N SER A 105 -12.46 -18.04 2.01
CA SER A 105 -11.65 -18.30 3.20
C SER A 105 -10.17 -18.14 2.84
N VAL A 106 -9.34 -17.78 3.82
CA VAL A 106 -7.91 -17.53 3.59
C VAL A 106 -7.08 -18.36 4.57
N GLN A 107 -6.12 -19.10 4.04
CA GLN A 107 -5.02 -19.66 4.83
C GLN A 107 -3.72 -18.91 4.56
N ALA A 108 -2.80 -18.92 5.52
CA ALA A 108 -1.51 -18.25 5.42
C ALA A 108 -0.36 -19.09 6.00
N ALA A 109 0.84 -18.90 5.44
CA ALA A 109 2.05 -19.53 5.94
C ALA A 109 3.28 -18.61 5.85
N GLU A 110 4.19 -18.78 6.78
CA GLU A 110 5.58 -18.35 6.67
C GLU A 110 6.42 -19.49 6.09
N LEU A 111 6.98 -19.26 4.90
CA LEU A 111 7.86 -20.20 4.22
C LEU A 111 9.25 -19.60 4.12
N ALA A 112 10.28 -20.42 4.34
CA ALA A 112 11.68 -19.98 4.27
C ALA A 112 12.18 -19.68 2.85
N GLY A 113 11.44 -20.08 1.82
CA GLY A 113 11.82 -19.89 0.42
C GLY A 113 10.64 -19.88 -0.53
N ASP A 114 10.96 -19.72 -1.81
CA ASP A 114 9.97 -19.62 -2.87
C ASP A 114 9.42 -20.99 -3.28
N LEU A 115 8.11 -21.06 -3.46
CA LEU A 115 7.47 -22.20 -4.09
C LEU A 115 7.75 -22.17 -5.59
N ARG A 116 8.28 -23.27 -6.12
CA ARG A 116 8.55 -23.44 -7.56
C ARG A 116 7.34 -24.04 -8.25
N LEU A 117 6.38 -23.18 -8.60
CA LEU A 117 5.19 -23.55 -9.37
C LEU A 117 5.26 -22.90 -10.76
N THR A 118 4.79 -23.63 -11.76
CA THR A 118 4.55 -23.10 -13.10
C THR A 118 3.09 -22.69 -13.22
N ARG A 119 2.84 -21.54 -13.84
CA ARG A 119 1.48 -21.06 -14.12
C ARG A 119 1.47 -20.23 -15.39
N VAL A 120 0.40 -20.37 -16.17
CA VAL A 120 0.03 -19.46 -17.25
C VAL A 120 -1.17 -18.63 -16.80
N GLY A 121 -0.92 -17.41 -16.31
CA GLY A 121 -1.99 -16.46 -15.96
C GLY A 121 -2.53 -15.77 -17.21
N ALA A 122 -3.54 -16.35 -17.84
CA ALA A 122 -4.13 -15.80 -19.06
C ALA A 122 -5.64 -16.06 -19.13
N ILE A 123 -6.36 -15.13 -19.74
CA ILE A 123 -7.79 -15.28 -19.97
C ILE A 123 -8.08 -16.54 -20.80
N GLY A 124 -9.14 -17.25 -20.44
CA GLY A 124 -9.54 -18.51 -21.07
C GLY A 124 -8.78 -19.75 -20.60
N SER A 125 -7.89 -19.62 -19.61
CA SER A 125 -7.08 -20.73 -19.10
C SER A 125 -7.63 -21.36 -17.82
N ALA A 126 -7.13 -22.56 -17.52
CA ALA A 126 -7.18 -23.20 -16.20
C ALA A 126 -5.89 -23.97 -15.98
N CYS A 127 -5.60 -24.32 -14.73
CA CYS A 127 -4.47 -25.17 -14.43
C CYS A 127 -4.58 -26.51 -15.15
N SER A 128 -3.46 -26.98 -15.68
CA SER A 128 -3.29 -28.36 -16.13
C SER A 128 -3.29 -29.33 -14.94
N PRO A 129 -3.54 -30.63 -15.16
CA PRO A 129 -3.45 -31.63 -14.10
C PRO A 129 -2.10 -31.66 -13.37
N ALA A 130 -1.00 -31.43 -14.11
CA ALA A 130 0.34 -31.41 -13.52
C ALA A 130 0.58 -30.17 -12.63
N GLU A 131 0.03 -29.01 -13.01
CA GLU A 131 0.08 -27.79 -12.19
C GLU A 131 -0.76 -27.95 -10.93
N LEU A 132 -1.96 -28.52 -11.04
CA LEU A 132 -2.82 -28.80 -9.89
C LEU A 132 -2.14 -29.75 -8.91
N GLU A 133 -1.60 -30.88 -9.40
CA GLU A 133 -0.89 -31.84 -8.55
C GLU A 133 0.34 -31.20 -7.87
N ALA A 134 1.09 -30.36 -8.58
CA ALA A 134 2.21 -29.62 -8.01
C ALA A 134 1.78 -28.63 -6.91
N ALA A 135 0.66 -27.93 -7.12
CA ALA A 135 0.11 -27.01 -6.14
C ALA A 135 -0.48 -27.72 -4.92
N GLU A 136 -1.11 -28.90 -5.10
CA GLU A 136 -1.60 -29.75 -4.00
C GLU A 136 -0.47 -30.33 -3.16
N ARG A 137 0.67 -30.71 -3.78
CA ARG A 137 1.87 -31.17 -3.07
C ARG A 137 2.44 -30.12 -2.10
N VAL A 138 2.11 -28.83 -2.28
CA VAL A 138 2.46 -27.77 -1.31
C VAL A 138 1.77 -27.99 0.04
N GLY A 139 0.60 -28.63 0.05
CA GLY A 139 -0.17 -28.84 1.27
C GLY A 139 -0.77 -27.57 1.86
N SER A 140 -1.09 -26.59 0.99
CA SER A 140 -1.57 -25.26 1.38
C SER A 140 -2.95 -25.26 2.04
N GLU A 141 -3.73 -26.32 1.87
CA GLU A 141 -4.99 -26.57 2.59
C GLU A 141 -4.79 -26.81 4.09
N ARG A 142 -3.57 -27.16 4.52
CA ARG A 142 -3.20 -27.34 5.94
C ARG A 142 -2.49 -26.11 6.53
N TRP A 143 -2.33 -25.04 5.75
CA TRP A 143 -1.80 -23.79 6.28
C TRP A 143 -2.77 -23.22 7.32
N GLU A 144 -2.27 -22.30 8.15
CA GLU A 144 -3.07 -21.70 9.21
C GLU A 144 -4.25 -20.94 8.60
N GLU A 145 -5.48 -21.30 8.98
CA GLU A 145 -6.67 -20.56 8.58
C GLU A 145 -6.70 -19.23 9.32
N VAL A 146 -6.47 -18.14 8.59
CA VAL A 146 -6.45 -16.77 9.14
C VAL A 146 -7.79 -16.06 8.96
N VAL A 147 -8.59 -16.52 8.00
CA VAL A 147 -9.98 -16.09 7.77
C VAL A 147 -10.82 -17.32 7.48
N PRO A 148 -11.78 -17.70 8.36
CA PRO A 148 -12.72 -18.77 8.09
C PRO A 148 -13.67 -18.39 6.95
N TYR A 149 -14.53 -19.33 6.55
CA TYR A 149 -15.57 -19.06 5.55
C TYR A 149 -16.32 -17.77 5.89
N THR A 150 -16.24 -16.81 4.98
CA THR A 150 -16.87 -15.50 5.07
C THR A 150 -17.76 -15.31 3.85
N LYS A 151 -19.07 -15.15 4.08
CA LYS A 151 -20.03 -14.87 3.02
C LYS A 151 -19.76 -13.48 2.42
N LEU A 152 -19.84 -13.38 1.10
CA LEU A 152 -19.73 -12.12 0.39
C LEU A 152 -21.09 -11.69 -0.19
N GLY A 153 -21.29 -10.38 -0.24
CA GLY A 153 -22.37 -9.68 -0.90
C GLY A 153 -22.04 -9.31 -2.35
N PRO A 154 -23.08 -8.94 -3.13
CA PRO A 154 -22.93 -8.52 -4.52
C PRO A 154 -22.15 -7.22 -4.67
N GLY A 155 -21.59 -7.03 -5.87
CA GLY A 155 -20.75 -5.90 -6.26
C GLY A 155 -21.45 -4.55 -6.46
N TYR A 156 -22.58 -4.31 -5.82
CA TYR A 156 -23.20 -2.98 -5.78
C TYR A 156 -22.39 -2.05 -4.85
N GLU A 157 -22.37 -0.75 -5.13
CA GLU A 157 -21.48 0.19 -4.43
C GLU A 157 -21.66 0.17 -2.91
N GLU A 158 -22.89 -0.06 -2.46
CA GLU A 158 -23.28 -0.08 -1.05
C GLU A 158 -22.90 -1.38 -0.32
N GLU A 159 -22.65 -2.47 -1.05
CA GLU A 159 -22.47 -3.83 -0.49
C GLU A 159 -21.13 -4.48 -0.87
N ARG A 160 -20.38 -3.90 -1.82
CA ARG A 160 -19.18 -4.52 -2.42
C ARG A 160 -18.00 -4.70 -1.46
N TYR A 161 -17.88 -3.86 -0.43
CA TYR A 161 -16.72 -3.86 0.46
C TYR A 161 -16.92 -4.76 1.67
N HIS A 162 -16.00 -5.71 1.83
CA HIS A 162 -15.97 -6.63 2.96
C HIS A 162 -14.64 -6.47 3.68
N PHE A 163 -14.68 -5.99 4.93
CA PHE A 163 -13.51 -5.86 5.78
C PHE A 163 -13.51 -6.98 6.81
N VAL A 164 -12.48 -7.81 6.78
CA VAL A 164 -12.37 -8.99 7.66
C VAL A 164 -11.07 -8.91 8.45
N LYS A 165 -11.15 -9.01 9.78
CA LYS A 165 -9.95 -9.10 10.62
C LYS A 165 -9.45 -10.55 10.66
N VAL A 166 -8.14 -10.72 10.82
CA VAL A 166 -7.58 -12.06 11.06
C VAL A 166 -8.05 -12.63 12.39
N ASP A 167 -8.06 -13.96 12.50
CA ASP A 167 -8.25 -14.63 13.78
C ASP A 167 -7.21 -14.18 14.83
N ALA A 168 -7.62 -14.10 16.09
CA ALA A 168 -6.76 -13.72 17.20
C ALA A 168 -5.53 -14.64 17.33
N ALA A 169 -5.66 -15.92 16.99
CA ALA A 169 -4.55 -16.88 16.99
C ALA A 169 -3.48 -16.56 15.93
N ALA A 170 -3.84 -15.84 14.86
CA ALA A 170 -2.93 -15.42 13.80
C ALA A 170 -2.32 -14.02 14.02
N ALA A 171 -2.86 -13.25 14.98
CA ALA A 171 -2.42 -11.88 15.23
C ALA A 171 -0.92 -11.81 15.59
N GLY A 172 -0.19 -10.91 14.92
CA GLY A 172 1.24 -10.69 15.15
C GLY A 172 2.18 -11.72 14.53
N LYS A 173 1.68 -12.86 14.03
CA LYS A 173 2.51 -13.82 13.29
C LYS A 173 2.92 -13.24 11.95
N ARG A 174 4.13 -13.56 11.51
CA ARG A 174 4.64 -13.20 10.19
C ARG A 174 4.12 -14.19 9.15
N PHE A 175 3.73 -13.69 7.99
CA PHE A 175 3.32 -14.50 6.85
C PHE A 175 4.01 -14.04 5.57
N THR A 176 4.17 -14.99 4.64
CA THR A 176 4.85 -14.78 3.34
C THR A 176 3.98 -15.22 2.17
N HIS A 177 3.08 -16.18 2.40
CA HIS A 177 2.24 -16.77 1.38
C HIS A 177 0.81 -16.87 1.87
N LEU A 178 -0.14 -16.75 0.94
CA LEU A 178 -1.57 -16.93 1.17
C LEU A 178 -2.13 -17.98 0.24
N ARG A 179 -3.15 -18.69 0.72
CA ARG A 179 -4.11 -19.43 -0.09
C ARG A 179 -5.45 -18.74 0.04
N VAL A 180 -6.03 -18.31 -1.09
CA VAL A 180 -7.38 -17.72 -1.12
C VAL A 180 -8.31 -18.72 -1.80
N ASN A 181 -9.41 -19.05 -1.14
CA ASN A 181 -10.41 -19.99 -1.65
C ASN A 181 -11.69 -19.25 -1.99
N TYR A 182 -12.29 -19.57 -3.14
CA TYR A 182 -13.63 -19.19 -3.57
C TYR A 182 -14.56 -20.36 -3.37
N TRP A 183 -15.76 -20.11 -2.83
CA TRP A 183 -16.69 -21.18 -2.49
C TRP A 183 -18.00 -21.06 -3.27
N PRO A 184 -18.23 -21.87 -4.33
CA PRO A 184 -17.27 -22.76 -5.00
C PRO A 184 -16.50 -22.09 -6.14
N ASP A 185 -17.01 -21.00 -6.70
CA ASP A 185 -16.49 -20.27 -7.86
C ASP A 185 -17.06 -18.84 -7.88
N GLY A 186 -16.76 -18.06 -8.91
CA GLY A 186 -17.30 -16.71 -9.13
C GLY A 186 -16.19 -15.68 -9.30
N GLY A 187 -16.48 -14.42 -8.97
CA GLY A 187 -15.49 -13.34 -9.07
C GLY A 187 -15.35 -12.41 -7.87
N VAL A 188 -14.18 -11.79 -7.76
CA VAL A 188 -13.85 -10.69 -6.84
C VAL A 188 -13.00 -9.68 -7.61
N ALA A 189 -13.32 -8.40 -7.45
CA ALA A 189 -12.65 -7.31 -8.13
C ALA A 189 -11.29 -6.97 -7.50
N ARG A 190 -11.20 -6.85 -6.17
CA ARG A 190 -9.91 -6.66 -5.46
C ARG A 190 -9.80 -7.51 -4.20
N PHE A 191 -8.58 -7.96 -3.95
CA PHE A 191 -8.18 -8.63 -2.73
C PHE A 191 -6.95 -7.92 -2.15
N ARG A 192 -7.13 -7.26 -1.00
CA ARG A 192 -6.06 -6.51 -0.32
C ARG A 192 -5.80 -7.10 1.04
N THR A 193 -4.52 -7.35 1.32
CA THR A 193 -4.04 -7.87 2.60
C THR A 193 -3.41 -6.73 3.37
N TYR A 194 -4.02 -6.28 4.48
CA TYR A 194 -3.50 -5.17 5.26
C TYR A 194 -2.74 -5.64 6.50
N GLY A 195 -1.57 -5.04 6.72
CA GLY A 195 -0.71 -5.43 7.82
C GLY A 195 0.52 -4.55 8.00
N LEU A 196 1.44 -5.03 8.84
CA LEU A 196 2.73 -4.42 9.12
C LEU A 196 3.83 -5.24 8.45
N VAL A 197 4.70 -4.57 7.70
CA VAL A 197 5.82 -5.23 7.01
C VAL A 197 6.83 -5.70 8.04
N SER A 198 7.29 -6.94 7.90
CA SER A 198 8.30 -7.54 8.78
C SER A 198 9.57 -7.81 7.99
N LYS A 199 10.46 -6.82 8.00
CA LYS A 199 11.81 -6.89 7.40
C LYS A 199 12.81 -7.49 8.38
N ASP A 200 13.65 -8.39 7.90
CA ASP A 200 14.80 -8.87 8.67
C ASP A 200 15.93 -7.84 8.66
N TRP A 201 15.94 -6.97 9.66
CA TRP A 201 16.97 -5.94 9.83
C TRP A 201 18.35 -6.49 10.20
N LYS A 202 18.47 -7.75 10.62
CA LYS A 202 19.78 -8.38 10.89
C LYS A 202 20.60 -8.60 9.62
N SER A 203 19.95 -8.62 8.47
CA SER A 203 20.60 -8.74 7.16
C SER A 203 21.24 -7.43 6.68
N VAL A 204 20.86 -6.29 7.27
CA VAL A 204 21.34 -4.96 6.88
C VAL A 204 22.64 -4.65 7.62
N GLN A 205 23.69 -4.29 6.87
CA GLN A 205 24.98 -3.96 7.49
C GLN A 205 24.90 -2.60 8.21
N PRO A 206 25.62 -2.38 9.33
CA PRO A 206 25.54 -1.13 10.09
C PRO A 206 25.88 0.14 9.31
N ASP A 207 26.77 0.03 8.32
CA ASP A 207 27.21 1.15 7.47
C ASP A 207 26.35 1.32 6.20
N GLN A 208 25.48 0.36 5.91
CA GLN A 208 24.62 0.36 4.74
C GLN A 208 23.59 1.49 4.81
N ILE A 209 23.58 2.32 3.76
CA ILE A 209 22.54 3.33 3.57
C ILE A 209 21.31 2.64 2.99
N VAL A 210 20.17 2.85 3.64
CA VAL A 210 18.85 2.33 3.25
C VAL A 210 17.82 3.45 3.31
N ASP A 211 16.76 3.36 2.50
CA ASP A 211 15.60 4.26 2.64
C ASP A 211 14.73 3.80 3.81
N LEU A 212 14.93 4.42 4.98
CA LEU A 212 14.26 4.05 6.23
C LEU A 212 12.74 4.28 6.17
N ALA A 213 12.27 5.16 5.28
CA ALA A 213 10.84 5.41 5.09
C ALA A 213 10.20 4.47 4.05
N HIS A 214 10.99 3.76 3.23
CA HIS A 214 10.45 2.93 2.15
C HIS A 214 9.44 1.90 2.66
N VAL A 215 8.35 1.69 1.92
CA VAL A 215 7.32 0.73 2.32
C VAL A 215 7.86 -0.70 2.46
N GLU A 216 8.80 -1.12 1.60
CA GLU A 216 9.46 -2.43 1.71
C GLU A 216 10.34 -2.58 2.96
N ASN A 217 10.75 -1.46 3.54
CA ASN A 217 11.49 -1.42 4.78
C ASN A 217 10.56 -1.32 6.00
N GLY A 218 9.25 -1.21 5.80
CA GLY A 218 8.24 -1.09 6.85
C GLY A 218 7.90 0.33 7.25
N GLY A 219 8.31 1.34 6.46
CA GLY A 219 7.82 2.69 6.66
C GLY A 219 6.32 2.79 6.42
N ARG A 220 5.67 3.71 7.14
CA ARG A 220 4.20 3.88 7.14
C ARG A 220 3.82 5.35 7.23
N ALA A 221 2.74 5.74 6.56
CA ALA A 221 2.10 7.02 6.83
C ALA A 221 1.07 6.85 7.96
N VAL A 222 1.36 7.42 9.13
CA VAL A 222 0.56 7.20 10.35
C VAL A 222 -0.44 8.31 10.63
N SER A 223 -0.20 9.52 10.12
CA SER A 223 -1.12 10.65 10.25
C SER A 223 -0.91 11.69 9.16
N PHE A 224 -1.94 12.47 8.84
CA PHE A 224 -1.87 13.54 7.85
C PHE A 224 -3.00 14.56 8.00
N SER A 225 -2.77 15.76 7.46
CA SER A 225 -3.71 16.87 7.51
C SER A 225 -4.82 16.86 6.45
N ASN A 226 -4.49 16.42 5.23
CA ASN A 226 -5.40 16.43 4.08
C ASN A 226 -4.92 15.43 3.03
N ALA A 227 -5.83 14.73 2.37
CA ALA A 227 -5.54 13.83 1.25
C ALA A 227 -6.65 13.95 0.19
N HIS A 228 -6.67 15.10 -0.49
CA HIS A 228 -7.70 15.40 -1.48
C HIS A 228 -7.62 14.47 -2.69
N TYR A 229 -6.41 14.27 -3.22
CA TYR A 229 -6.12 13.24 -4.22
C TYR A 229 -4.89 12.42 -3.82
N GLY A 230 -4.95 11.12 -4.12
CA GLY A 230 -3.94 10.17 -3.64
C GLY A 230 -3.94 10.07 -2.12
N HIS A 231 -2.86 9.51 -1.56
CA HIS A 231 -2.74 9.28 -0.12
C HIS A 231 -1.27 9.42 0.32
N PRO A 232 -0.97 9.96 1.51
CA PRO A 232 0.41 10.12 2.00
C PRO A 232 1.26 8.84 2.01
N ARG A 233 0.64 7.66 2.16
CA ARG A 233 1.31 6.35 1.98
C ARG A 233 2.05 6.21 0.63
N ASN A 234 1.61 6.94 -0.39
CA ASN A 234 2.21 6.93 -1.72
C ASN A 234 3.59 7.59 -1.74
N LEU A 235 3.89 8.47 -0.78
CA LEU A 235 5.21 9.12 -0.69
C LEU A 235 6.34 8.10 -0.58
N ILE A 236 6.08 6.96 0.04
CA ILE A 236 7.07 5.92 0.35
C ILE A 236 6.93 4.66 -0.53
N ALA A 237 6.06 4.72 -1.55
CA ALA A 237 5.83 3.59 -2.46
C ALA A 237 7.05 3.32 -3.38
N PRO A 238 7.18 2.11 -3.96
CA PRO A 238 8.30 1.79 -4.85
C PRO A 238 8.33 2.67 -6.10
N GLY A 239 9.53 2.84 -6.64
CA GLY A 239 9.78 3.55 -7.90
C GLY A 239 9.25 4.99 -7.92
N ARG A 240 9.01 5.51 -9.13
CA ARG A 240 8.33 6.79 -9.36
C ARG A 240 6.88 6.52 -9.75
N SER A 241 6.01 7.48 -9.45
CA SER A 241 4.59 7.35 -9.78
C SER A 241 4.35 7.33 -11.29
N LEU A 242 3.44 6.48 -11.78
CA LEU A 242 3.02 6.45 -13.19
C LEU A 242 2.01 7.55 -13.53
N THR A 243 1.25 8.01 -12.53
CA THR A 243 0.22 9.05 -12.65
C THR A 243 0.27 9.98 -11.44
N MET A 244 -0.40 11.14 -11.46
CA MET A 244 -0.48 12.01 -10.27
C MET A 244 -1.22 11.33 -9.11
N ALA A 245 -2.18 10.45 -9.39
CA ALA A 245 -2.94 9.72 -8.38
C ALA A 245 -2.07 8.80 -7.52
N GLY A 246 -0.91 8.39 -8.02
CA GLY A 246 0.08 7.63 -7.25
C GLY A 246 1.02 8.49 -6.42
N GLY A 247 0.74 9.78 -6.22
CA GLY A 247 1.39 10.67 -5.25
C GLY A 247 0.45 11.03 -4.09
N TRP A 248 0.77 12.10 -3.36
CA TRP A 248 -0.08 12.74 -2.37
C TRP A 248 -0.34 14.19 -2.77
N GLU A 249 -1.62 14.56 -2.89
CA GLU A 249 -2.06 15.92 -3.24
C GLU A 249 -3.13 16.42 -2.27
N THR A 250 -2.99 17.68 -1.86
CA THR A 250 -3.89 18.35 -0.92
C THR A 250 -4.84 19.29 -1.66
N ALA A 251 -5.98 19.59 -1.04
CA ALA A 251 -6.89 20.60 -1.57
C ALA A 251 -6.20 21.97 -1.60
N ARG A 252 -6.53 22.79 -2.61
CA ARG A 252 -6.08 24.19 -2.64
C ARG A 252 -6.64 24.94 -1.45
N ASN A 253 -5.80 25.76 -0.80
CA ASN A 253 -6.25 26.59 0.32
C ASN A 253 -7.36 27.57 -0.16
N PRO A 254 -8.59 27.50 0.39
CA PRO A 254 -9.66 28.44 0.04
C PRO A 254 -9.36 29.86 0.52
N ASP A 255 -8.58 30.02 1.59
CA ASP A 255 -8.27 31.30 2.24
C ASP A 255 -6.99 31.97 1.70
N ARG A 256 -6.59 31.63 0.47
CA ARG A 256 -5.42 32.24 -0.18
C ARG A 256 -5.62 33.75 -0.42
N PRO A 257 -4.59 34.59 -0.19
CA PRO A 257 -4.70 36.03 -0.39
C PRO A 257 -4.87 36.39 -1.88
N LYS A 258 -5.45 37.56 -2.14
CA LYS A 258 -5.65 38.10 -3.51
C LYS A 258 -4.33 38.39 -4.24
N THR A 259 -3.28 38.69 -3.48
CA THR A 259 -1.95 39.01 -3.97
C THR A 259 -0.93 38.31 -3.09
N TYR A 260 0.03 37.63 -3.71
CA TYR A 260 1.15 37.04 -2.97
C TYR A 260 2.27 38.05 -2.80
N VAL A 261 2.92 38.00 -1.65
CA VAL A 261 4.16 38.74 -1.35
C VAL A 261 5.27 37.75 -1.06
N CYS A 262 6.49 38.06 -1.51
CA CYS A 262 7.66 37.27 -1.17
C CYS A 262 8.28 37.75 0.13
N ASP A 263 8.78 36.82 0.93
CA ASP A 263 9.73 37.12 1.98
C ASP A 263 11.02 37.67 1.34
N ALA A 264 11.46 38.84 1.81
CA ALA A 264 12.55 39.59 1.18
C ALA A 264 13.92 38.91 1.31
N VAL A 265 14.08 38.00 2.28
CA VAL A 265 15.35 37.33 2.57
C VAL A 265 15.43 35.98 1.85
N THR A 266 14.35 35.20 1.93
CA THR A 266 14.31 33.83 1.42
C THR A 266 13.75 33.73 0.01
N GLY A 267 13.05 34.76 -0.48
CA GLY A 267 12.37 34.75 -1.77
C GLY A 267 11.15 33.80 -1.84
N GLN A 268 10.74 33.26 -0.70
CA GLN A 268 9.59 32.35 -0.58
C GLN A 268 8.29 33.12 -0.52
N LEU A 269 7.20 32.53 -1.02
CA LEU A 269 5.89 33.16 -0.88
C LEU A 269 5.43 33.12 0.58
N ILE A 270 4.95 34.27 1.07
CA ILE A 270 4.25 34.38 2.35
C ILE A 270 2.78 34.06 2.08
N ILE A 271 2.44 32.78 2.18
CA ILE A 271 1.08 32.29 1.96
C ILE A 271 0.62 31.56 3.23
N PRO A 272 -0.57 31.89 3.77
CA PRO A 272 -1.14 31.13 4.87
C PRO A 272 -1.48 29.70 4.41
N GLY A 273 -1.45 28.77 5.35
CA GLY A 273 -1.74 27.37 5.11
C GLY A 273 -0.49 26.52 4.98
N LYS A 274 -0.61 25.28 5.43
CA LYS A 274 0.38 24.23 5.30
C LYS A 274 -0.32 22.89 5.43
N HIS A 275 0.19 21.89 4.76
CA HIS A 275 -0.28 20.52 4.89
C HIS A 275 0.87 19.60 5.23
N TRP A 276 0.64 18.67 6.14
CA TRP A 276 1.63 17.77 6.66
C TRP A 276 1.20 16.30 6.58
N ALA A 277 2.19 15.42 6.55
CA ALA A 277 2.09 13.98 6.73
C ALA A 277 3.21 13.51 7.65
N ILE A 278 2.90 12.59 8.57
CA ILE A 278 3.86 11.92 9.45
C ILE A 278 4.13 10.52 8.92
N LEU A 279 5.41 10.24 8.69
CA LEU A 279 5.90 8.94 8.28
C LEU A 279 6.66 8.30 9.46
N GLU A 280 6.19 7.14 9.88
CA GLU A 280 6.94 6.23 10.74
C GLU A 280 7.98 5.51 9.87
N LEU A 281 9.24 5.48 10.35
CA LEU A 281 10.33 4.78 9.68
C LEU A 281 10.29 3.30 10.04
N GLY A 282 10.62 2.43 9.08
CA GLY A 282 10.66 1.00 9.31
C GLY A 282 11.77 0.55 10.29
N HIS A 283 12.72 1.42 10.57
CA HIS A 283 13.70 1.27 11.64
C HIS A 283 14.19 2.65 12.11
N CYS A 284 14.53 2.75 13.40
CA CYS A 284 15.22 3.93 13.93
C CYS A 284 16.56 4.12 13.24
N GLY A 285 16.91 5.35 12.85
CA GLY A 285 18.17 5.57 12.16
C GLY A 285 18.62 7.02 12.11
N THR A 286 19.90 7.20 11.77
CA THR A 286 20.50 8.51 11.51
C THR A 286 20.42 8.82 10.03
N ILE A 287 19.82 9.95 9.69
CA ILE A 287 19.52 10.34 8.32
C ILE A 287 20.76 10.97 7.68
N THR A 288 21.10 10.51 6.48
CA THR A 288 22.21 11.04 5.67
C THR A 288 21.69 12.01 4.61
N SER A 289 20.60 11.66 3.95
CA SER A 289 19.97 12.54 2.96
C SER A 289 18.47 12.28 2.84
N ILE A 290 17.75 13.31 2.38
CA ILE A 290 16.32 13.24 2.11
C ILE A 290 16.08 13.64 0.66
N GLU A 291 15.28 12.85 -0.05
CA GLU A 291 14.79 13.19 -1.39
C GLU A 291 13.35 13.68 -1.30
N ILE A 292 13.01 14.73 -2.05
CA ILE A 292 11.64 15.12 -2.36
C ILE A 292 11.46 15.12 -3.88
N ASP A 293 10.54 14.31 -4.37
CA ASP A 293 10.20 14.22 -5.79
C ASP A 293 8.78 14.74 -6.04
N THR A 294 8.65 15.79 -6.85
CA THR A 294 7.37 16.36 -7.31
C THR A 294 6.98 15.81 -8.70
N HIS A 295 7.45 14.61 -9.06
CA HIS A 295 7.11 13.94 -10.32
C HIS A 295 5.63 14.04 -10.67
N LEU A 296 5.36 14.39 -11.93
CA LEU A 296 4.05 14.67 -12.53
C LEU A 296 3.25 15.86 -11.97
N PHE A 297 3.63 16.43 -10.83
CA PHE A 297 3.08 17.69 -10.33
C PHE A 297 3.75 18.88 -11.04
N LYS A 298 3.22 19.21 -12.22
CA LYS A 298 3.80 20.24 -13.12
C LYS A 298 3.31 21.66 -12.83
N GLY A 299 2.06 21.79 -12.37
CA GLY A 299 1.44 23.09 -12.08
C GLY A 299 0.82 23.20 -10.69
N ASN A 300 0.83 22.10 -9.94
CA ASN A 300 0.24 21.96 -8.62
C ASN A 300 1.22 21.29 -7.64
N PHE A 301 2.52 21.44 -7.87
CA PHE A 301 3.55 21.15 -6.86
C PHE A 301 3.49 22.23 -5.76
N PRO A 302 3.87 21.91 -4.51
CA PRO A 302 3.94 22.92 -3.46
C PRO A 302 5.04 23.94 -3.74
N GLU A 303 4.86 25.16 -3.26
CA GLU A 303 5.86 26.21 -3.40
C GLU A 303 7.17 25.85 -2.67
N SER A 304 7.04 25.29 -1.48
CA SER A 304 8.15 24.83 -0.66
C SER A 304 7.75 23.69 0.27
N ALA A 305 8.74 23.01 0.83
CA ALA A 305 8.54 22.02 1.88
C ALA A 305 9.62 22.12 2.97
N ILE A 306 9.29 21.65 4.16
CA ILE A 306 10.20 21.40 5.29
C ILE A 306 10.07 19.92 5.67
N VAL A 307 11.18 19.31 6.09
CA VAL A 307 11.17 17.97 6.67
C VAL A 307 11.79 18.00 8.04
N GLU A 308 11.06 17.48 9.01
CA GLU A 308 11.46 17.42 10.42
C GLU A 308 11.53 15.95 10.86
N GLY A 309 12.33 15.66 11.89
CA GLY A 309 12.48 14.34 12.47
C GLY A 309 12.29 14.35 13.97
N ALA A 310 11.81 13.22 14.51
CA ALA A 310 11.61 13.02 15.95
C ALA A 310 11.82 11.56 16.34
N VAL A 311 12.12 11.33 17.62
CA VAL A 311 12.00 10.02 18.26
C VAL A 311 10.66 10.00 18.99
N ILE A 312 9.75 9.19 18.49
CA ILE A 312 8.43 8.96 19.08
C ILE A 312 8.34 7.48 19.45
N THR A 313 8.04 7.20 20.72
CA THR A 313 7.87 5.84 21.26
C THR A 313 6.42 5.50 21.57
N ASP A 314 5.57 6.52 21.76
CA ASP A 314 4.12 6.36 21.90
C ASP A 314 3.47 6.68 20.56
N ALA A 315 2.96 5.65 19.88
CA ALA A 315 2.34 5.76 18.57
C ALA A 315 1.17 6.78 18.57
N ALA A 316 0.44 6.92 19.68
CA ALA A 316 -0.69 7.84 19.76
C ALA A 316 -0.27 9.31 19.54
N LEU A 317 0.97 9.68 19.92
CA LEU A 317 1.49 11.03 19.70
C LEU A 317 1.71 11.32 18.21
N ALA A 318 2.16 10.33 17.44
CA ALA A 318 2.33 10.45 16.00
C ALA A 318 0.98 10.43 15.28
N GLU A 319 0.07 9.55 15.68
CA GLU A 319 -1.27 9.40 15.08
C GLU A 319 -2.11 10.67 15.23
N THR A 320 -1.98 11.37 16.36
CA THR A 320 -2.71 12.62 16.65
C THR A 320 -1.97 13.89 16.23
N ASN A 321 -0.72 13.77 15.72
CA ASN A 321 0.20 14.90 15.51
C ASN A 321 0.22 15.83 16.74
N SER A 322 0.46 15.22 17.90
CA SER A 322 0.43 15.90 19.20
C SER A 322 1.49 16.99 19.31
N ASP A 323 1.12 18.13 19.92
CA ASP A 323 2.05 19.22 20.25
C ASP A 323 3.10 18.83 21.29
N ALA A 324 2.94 17.67 21.95
CA ALA A 324 3.95 17.11 22.85
C ALA A 324 5.20 16.58 22.11
N VAL A 325 5.13 16.37 20.79
CA VAL A 325 6.26 15.89 20.00
C VAL A 325 7.22 17.05 19.68
N VAL A 326 8.48 16.91 20.10
CA VAL A 326 9.54 17.86 19.76
C VAL A 326 10.18 17.46 18.44
N TRP A 327 9.88 18.22 17.39
CA TRP A 327 10.39 18.03 16.05
C TRP A 327 11.70 18.81 15.83
N SER A 328 12.70 18.16 15.22
CA SER A 328 13.96 18.78 14.83
C SER A 328 14.05 18.90 13.31
N THR A 329 14.41 20.08 12.79
CA THR A 329 14.54 20.30 11.35
C THR A 329 15.66 19.43 10.75
N LEU A 330 15.31 18.59 9.77
CA LEU A 330 16.27 17.82 8.97
C LEU A 330 16.55 18.51 7.63
N VAL A 331 15.50 19.02 6.99
CA VAL A 331 15.58 19.84 5.78
C VAL A 331 14.85 21.17 6.08
N PRO A 332 15.54 22.32 6.05
CA PRO A 332 14.91 23.62 6.25
C PRO A 332 13.89 23.90 5.15
N ARG A 333 12.94 24.82 5.40
CA ARG A 333 11.94 25.18 4.39
C ARG A 333 12.64 25.61 3.10
N THR A 334 12.47 24.83 2.04
CA THR A 334 13.18 25.01 0.77
C THR A 334 12.18 25.04 -0.38
N LYS A 335 12.42 25.95 -1.33
CA LYS A 335 11.61 26.08 -2.54
C LYS A 335 11.71 24.83 -3.40
N LEU A 336 10.57 24.36 -3.90
CA LEU A 336 10.50 23.20 -4.78
C LEU A 336 10.22 23.63 -6.23
N GLY A 337 10.44 22.71 -7.16
CA GLY A 337 10.20 22.91 -8.58
C GLY A 337 9.11 22.00 -9.13
N PRO A 338 8.55 22.32 -10.30
CA PRO A 338 7.61 21.45 -11.00
C PRO A 338 8.33 20.21 -11.53
N HIS A 339 7.74 19.03 -11.31
CA HIS A 339 8.29 17.78 -11.88
C HIS A 339 9.78 17.59 -11.57
N ALA A 340 10.20 17.91 -10.36
CA ALA A 340 11.60 17.97 -9.96
C ALA A 340 11.90 16.92 -8.90
N GLN A 341 13.11 16.35 -8.96
CA GLN A 341 13.66 15.48 -7.94
C GLN A 341 14.81 16.23 -7.27
N VAL A 342 14.68 16.49 -5.97
CA VAL A 342 15.64 17.28 -5.21
C VAL A 342 16.14 16.45 -4.04
N ASN A 343 17.48 16.38 -3.91
CA ASN A 343 18.15 15.69 -2.81
C ASN A 343 18.74 16.72 -1.85
N PHE A 344 18.56 16.48 -0.56
CA PHE A 344 19.04 17.33 0.52
C PHE A 344 19.96 16.52 1.44
N ASP A 345 21.18 17.01 1.65
CA ASP A 345 22.08 16.44 2.66
C ASP A 345 21.60 16.82 4.05
N VAL A 346 21.60 15.86 4.97
CA VAL A 346 21.18 16.05 6.36
C VAL A 346 22.42 15.98 7.26
N SER A 347 22.67 17.05 7.99
CA SER A 347 23.83 17.16 8.89
C SER A 347 23.57 16.64 10.31
N SER A 348 22.30 16.42 10.67
CA SER A 348 21.92 15.90 11.98
C SER A 348 22.45 14.49 12.20
N THR A 349 23.14 14.26 13.31
CA THR A 349 23.60 12.92 13.72
C THR A 349 22.62 12.21 14.65
N SER A 350 21.62 12.93 15.17
CA SER A 350 20.60 12.37 16.06
C SER A 350 19.72 11.35 15.34
N PRO A 351 19.51 10.15 15.92
CA PRO A 351 18.62 9.17 15.34
C PRO A 351 17.16 9.62 15.44
N VAL A 352 16.33 9.18 14.50
CA VAL A 352 14.90 9.47 14.45
C VAL A 352 14.11 8.19 14.17
N THR A 353 12.87 8.13 14.66
CA THR A 353 11.91 7.05 14.36
C THR A 353 10.81 7.52 13.42
N HIS A 354 10.57 8.83 13.35
CA HIS A 354 9.53 9.44 12.52
C HIS A 354 10.07 10.65 11.78
N VAL A 355 9.51 10.93 10.61
CA VAL A 355 9.68 12.18 9.89
C VAL A 355 8.33 12.85 9.62
N ARG A 356 8.27 14.17 9.70
CA ARG A 356 7.12 14.97 9.30
C ARG A 356 7.47 15.76 8.05
N VAL A 357 6.74 15.49 6.97
CA VAL A 357 6.86 16.22 5.71
C VAL A 357 5.75 17.26 5.69
N THR A 358 6.13 18.55 5.64
CA THR A 358 5.18 19.65 5.58
C THR A 358 5.39 20.46 4.30
N MET A 359 4.33 20.61 3.52
CA MET A 359 4.31 21.41 2.30
C MET A 359 3.61 22.75 2.52
N PHE A 360 3.99 23.76 1.74
CA PHE A 360 3.44 25.11 1.80
C PHE A 360 3.04 25.63 0.41
N PRO A 361 1.89 26.32 0.30
CA PRO A 361 0.75 26.25 1.23
C PRO A 361 -0.01 24.92 1.12
N ASP A 362 -0.01 24.36 -0.08
CA ASP A 362 -0.72 23.16 -0.54
C ASP A 362 -0.05 22.68 -1.85
N GLY A 363 -0.48 21.53 -2.38
CA GLY A 363 0.00 21.01 -3.65
C GLY A 363 0.18 19.49 -3.61
N GLY A 364 1.05 18.97 -4.48
CA GLY A 364 1.33 17.54 -4.57
C GLY A 364 2.81 17.17 -4.54
N ILE A 365 3.11 16.10 -3.81
CA ILE A 365 4.42 15.45 -3.74
C ILE A 365 4.27 14.00 -4.19
N SER A 366 5.17 13.55 -5.05
CA SER A 366 5.16 12.19 -5.59
C SER A 366 5.82 11.21 -4.62
N ARG A 367 7.08 11.48 -4.23
CA ARG A 367 7.85 10.62 -3.34
C ARG A 367 8.65 11.41 -2.33
N VAL A 368 8.93 10.75 -1.22
CA VAL A 368 9.92 11.14 -0.22
C VAL A 368 10.79 9.92 0.07
N ARG A 369 12.11 10.10 0.00
CA ARG A 369 13.10 9.08 0.40
C ARG A 369 13.84 9.58 1.61
N VAL A 370 14.03 8.73 2.61
CA VAL A 370 14.71 9.06 3.87
C VAL A 370 15.91 8.13 4.00
N LEU A 371 17.01 8.50 3.34
CA LEU A 371 18.20 7.68 3.26
C LEU A 371 19.03 7.85 4.53
N GLY A 372 19.33 6.74 5.19
CA GLY A 372 20.08 6.74 6.44
C GLY A 372 20.64 5.39 6.80
N ARG A 373 21.30 5.35 7.97
CA ARG A 373 21.82 4.12 8.57
C ARG A 373 20.96 3.74 9.77
N ILE A 374 20.78 2.45 9.97
CA ILE A 374 20.08 1.95 11.15
C ILE A 374 20.86 2.30 12.42
N SER A 375 20.15 2.66 13.48
CA SER A 375 20.73 2.94 14.80
C SER A 375 20.30 1.87 15.79
N SER A 376 21.27 1.25 16.46
CA SER A 376 21.02 0.30 17.55
C SER A 376 20.70 1.07 18.83
N GLY A 377 19.46 1.04 19.32
CA GLY A 377 19.14 1.63 20.63
C GLY A 377 17.71 2.11 20.84
N VAL A 378 16.88 2.15 19.79
CA VAL A 378 15.46 2.49 19.90
C VAL A 378 14.68 1.51 19.03
N ASN A 379 14.04 0.53 19.65
CA ASN A 379 13.07 -0.30 18.94
C ASN A 379 11.81 0.53 18.76
N VAL A 380 11.40 0.72 17.50
CA VAL A 380 10.04 1.15 17.18
C VAL A 380 9.15 -0.06 17.42
N ALA A 381 8.03 0.13 18.14
CA ALA A 381 7.19 -0.93 18.68
C ALA A 381 6.50 -1.79 17.59
#